data_AF-A0A8T6PB30-F1
#
_entry.id   AF-A0A8T6PB30-F1
#
_cell.length_a   1.000
_cell.length_b   1.000
_cell.length_c   1.000
_cell.angle_alpha   90.00
_cell.angle_beta   90.00
_cell.angle_gamma   90.00
#
_symmetry.space_group_name_H-M   'P 1'
#
loop_
_entity.id
_entity.type
_entity.pdbx_description
1 polymer ?
#
loop_
_entity_poly.entity_id
_entity_poly.type
_entity_poly.pdbx_seq_one_letter_code
_entity_poly.pdbx_strand_id
1 'polypeptide(L)'
;MDILETREQWLADFKSGWLAAYQDSGQPDWSTYRRPTNHQAPPGPAVDLSQSRLLFVTSSGAYLRDQQPPFDVDDLLGDYTLRRIPSDVSFDALAYAHDKYDHQYVEADPQVLLPFGHLHQMVTAGTIGSLTSQFVSFMGYQPDVTRVIDDLIPQIVALAREEEAHALLLVPG
;
A
#
# COMPACT_ATOMS: atom_id res chain seq x y z
N MET A 1 -0.51 6.88 21.30
CA MET A 1 -1.66 7.07 20.40
C MET A 1 -1.79 5.79 19.61
N ASP A 2 -2.97 5.19 19.62
CA ASP A 2 -3.19 3.91 18.97
C ASP A 2 -3.40 4.11 17.48
N ILE A 3 -2.80 3.24 16.65
CA ILE A 3 -2.94 3.28 15.18
C ILE A 3 -4.39 2.94 14.77
N LEU A 4 -5.08 2.13 15.58
CA LEU A 4 -6.49 1.77 15.43
C LEU A 4 -7.18 1.85 16.80
N GLU A 5 -8.12 2.78 16.95
CA GLU A 5 -8.74 3.15 18.24
C GLU A 5 -9.44 1.97 18.95
N THR A 6 -10.00 1.03 18.17
CA THR A 6 -10.77 -0.11 18.68
C THR A 6 -10.15 -1.45 18.30
N ARG A 7 -8.82 -1.52 18.13
CA ARG A 7 -8.10 -2.67 17.56
C ARG A 7 -8.52 -4.04 18.12
N GLU A 8 -8.52 -4.20 19.44
CA GLU A 8 -8.83 -5.50 20.07
C GLU A 8 -10.29 -5.91 19.87
N GLN A 9 -11.21 -4.97 20.04
CA GLN A 9 -12.64 -5.21 19.82
C GLN A 9 -12.91 -5.52 18.33
N TRP A 10 -12.30 -4.76 17.42
CA TRP A 10 -12.43 -4.97 15.99
C TRP A 10 -11.93 -6.37 15.59
N LEU A 11 -10.78 -6.80 16.11
CA LEU A 11 -10.24 -8.14 15.84
C LEU A 11 -11.16 -9.25 16.36
N ALA A 12 -11.74 -9.08 17.55
CA ALA A 12 -12.71 -10.03 18.11
C ALA A 12 -13.98 -10.14 17.25
N ASP A 13 -14.53 -9.00 16.82
CA ASP A 13 -15.69 -8.93 15.92
C ASP A 13 -15.38 -9.52 14.54
N PHE A 14 -14.22 -9.22 13.97
CA PHE A 14 -13.77 -9.77 12.69
C PHE A 14 -13.66 -11.30 12.75
N LYS A 15 -13.01 -11.83 13.79
CA LYS A 15 -12.83 -13.28 14.00
C LYS A 15 -14.15 -14.02 14.19
N SER A 16 -15.02 -13.50 15.06
CA SER A 16 -16.28 -14.16 15.41
C SER A 16 -17.40 -13.94 14.38
N GLY A 17 -17.29 -12.90 13.54
CA GLY A 17 -18.24 -12.59 12.49
C GLY A 17 -17.74 -13.00 11.11
N TRP A 18 -17.20 -12.03 10.36
CA TRP A 18 -16.86 -12.19 8.95
C TRP A 18 -15.93 -13.38 8.67
N LEU A 19 -14.87 -13.55 9.48
CA LEU A 19 -13.91 -14.64 9.27
C LEU A 19 -14.52 -16.01 9.54
N ALA A 20 -15.29 -16.17 10.62
CA ALA A 20 -15.96 -17.43 10.94
C ALA A 20 -16.98 -17.81 9.85
N ALA A 21 -17.75 -16.83 9.35
CA ALA A 21 -18.71 -17.05 8.26
C ALA A 21 -18.01 -17.44 6.95
N TYR A 22 -16.88 -16.79 6.64
CA TYR A 22 -16.04 -17.17 5.49
C TYR A 22 -15.49 -18.59 5.63
N GLN A 23 -14.99 -18.96 6.82
CA GLN A 23 -14.46 -20.30 7.07
C GLN A 23 -15.51 -21.41 6.98
N ASP A 24 -16.76 -21.12 7.33
CA ASP A 24 -17.88 -22.06 7.22
C ASP A 24 -18.40 -22.20 5.78
N SER A 25 -18.58 -21.07 5.09
CA SER A 25 -19.20 -21.04 3.75
C SER A 25 -18.23 -21.17 2.58
N GLY A 26 -16.94 -20.89 2.80
CA GLY A 26 -15.92 -20.78 1.77
C GLY A 26 -16.08 -19.57 0.84
N GLN A 27 -16.98 -18.62 1.17
CA GLN A 27 -17.25 -17.43 0.35
C GLN A 27 -17.32 -16.17 1.23
N PRO A 28 -16.68 -15.06 0.84
CA PRO A 28 -16.70 -13.84 1.64
C PRO A 28 -18.04 -13.12 1.54
N ASP A 29 -18.66 -12.80 2.68
CA ASP A 29 -19.88 -11.98 2.74
C ASP A 29 -19.56 -10.58 3.28
N TRP A 30 -19.30 -9.65 2.36
CA TRP A 30 -18.98 -8.26 2.67
C TRP A 30 -20.10 -7.48 3.34
N SER A 31 -21.35 -7.94 3.30
CA SER A 31 -22.45 -7.29 4.01
C SER A 31 -22.31 -7.40 5.54
N THR A 32 -21.56 -8.40 6.01
CA THR A 32 -21.28 -8.63 7.43
C THR A 32 -19.96 -8.00 7.90
N TYR A 33 -19.14 -7.50 6.98
CA TYR A 33 -17.83 -6.93 7.30
C TYR A 33 -17.97 -5.59 8.02
N ARG A 34 -17.47 -5.52 9.26
CA ARG A 34 -17.43 -4.28 10.04
C ARG A 34 -16.14 -3.53 9.73
N ARG A 35 -16.25 -2.40 9.04
CA ARG A 35 -15.08 -1.56 8.72
C ARG A 35 -14.48 -0.95 9.99
N PRO A 36 -13.14 -0.90 10.12
CA PRO A 36 -12.50 -0.20 11.22
C PRO A 36 -12.80 1.31 11.12
N THR A 37 -12.94 1.96 12.27
CA THR A 37 -13.17 3.41 12.34
C THR A 37 -12.19 4.04 13.31
N ASN A 38 -11.53 5.11 12.87
CA ASN A 38 -10.81 6.05 13.73
C ASN A 38 -11.54 7.40 13.67
N HIS A 39 -11.72 8.04 14.81
CA HIS A 39 -12.31 9.38 14.91
C HIS A 39 -11.23 10.46 14.93
N GLN A 40 -10.00 10.09 15.26
CA GLN A 40 -8.84 10.97 15.25
C GLN A 40 -7.80 10.51 14.23
N ALA A 41 -7.27 11.47 13.49
CA ALA A 41 -6.05 11.31 12.72
C ALA A 41 -4.93 12.04 13.47
N PRO A 42 -3.83 11.37 13.88
CA PRO A 42 -2.70 12.04 14.50
C PRO A 42 -2.16 13.08 13.53
N PRO A 43 -2.14 14.38 13.87
CA PRO A 43 -1.44 15.34 13.05
C PRO A 43 0.07 15.11 13.20
N GLY A 44 0.77 15.03 12.07
CA GLY A 44 2.23 15.18 12.02
C GLY A 44 2.62 16.64 11.80
N PRO A 45 3.88 17.03 12.09
CA PRO A 45 4.38 18.32 11.65
C PRO A 45 4.33 18.40 10.12
N ALA A 46 4.04 19.58 9.59
CA ALA A 46 4.17 19.84 8.16
C ALA A 46 5.65 19.69 7.74
N VAL A 47 5.87 19.19 6.52
CA VAL A 47 7.19 19.08 5.91
C VAL A 47 7.34 20.12 4.81
N ASP A 48 8.56 20.64 4.63
CA ASP A 48 8.93 21.41 3.44
C ASP A 48 9.30 20.44 2.32
N LEU A 49 8.43 20.31 1.31
CA LEU A 49 8.61 19.35 0.22
C LEU A 49 9.92 19.57 -0.53
N SER A 50 10.35 20.83 -0.73
CA SER A 50 11.56 21.16 -1.48
C SER A 50 12.85 20.69 -0.78
N GLN A 51 12.79 20.46 0.53
CA GLN A 51 13.87 19.92 1.37
C GLN A 51 13.59 18.47 1.80
N SER A 52 12.52 17.86 1.28
CA SER A 52 12.07 16.54 1.70
C SER A 52 12.51 15.43 0.77
N ARG A 53 12.93 14.31 1.37
CA ARG A 53 13.03 13.01 0.70
C ARG A 53 11.72 12.26 0.89
N LEU A 54 11.03 11.94 -0.20
CA LEU A 54 9.72 11.27 -0.14
C LEU A 54 9.83 9.79 -0.46
N LEU A 55 9.21 8.96 0.39
CA LEU A 55 8.96 7.56 0.10
C LEU A 55 7.62 7.42 -0.62
N PHE A 56 7.64 6.85 -1.82
CA PHE A 56 6.40 6.47 -2.52
C PHE A 56 5.92 5.10 -2.03
N VAL A 57 4.62 5.00 -1.76
CA VAL A 57 3.95 3.75 -1.37
C VAL A 57 2.66 3.61 -2.14
N THR A 58 2.35 2.40 -2.60
CA THR A 58 1.14 2.14 -3.38
C THR A 58 0.51 0.79 -3.05
N SER A 59 -0.82 0.74 -3.09
CA SER A 59 -1.60 -0.50 -2.95
C SER A 59 -1.98 -1.14 -4.30
N SER A 60 -1.25 -0.79 -5.37
CA SER A 60 -1.53 -1.19 -6.76
C SER A 60 -1.26 -2.65 -7.10
N GLY A 61 -0.60 -3.41 -6.23
CA GLY A 61 -0.15 -4.76 -6.53
C GLY A 61 0.96 -4.82 -7.59
N ALA A 62 1.75 -3.76 -7.75
CA ALA A 62 2.88 -3.72 -8.69
C ALA A 62 4.06 -4.56 -8.20
N TYR A 63 4.71 -5.28 -9.12
CA TYR A 63 5.90 -6.08 -8.84
C TYR A 63 6.84 -6.12 -10.05
N LEU A 64 8.13 -6.41 -9.82
CA LEU A 64 9.11 -6.63 -10.89
C LEU A 64 8.85 -8.00 -11.55
N ARG A 65 8.35 -8.00 -12.79
CA ARG A 65 7.87 -9.20 -13.50
C ARG A 65 8.86 -10.38 -13.48
N ASP A 66 10.14 -10.08 -13.66
CA ASP A 66 11.19 -11.09 -13.83
C ASP A 66 12.01 -11.35 -12.56
N GLN A 67 11.77 -10.61 -11.47
CA GLN A 67 12.61 -10.64 -10.26
C GLN A 67 11.83 -10.91 -8.97
N GLN A 68 10.52 -10.67 -8.98
CA GLN A 68 9.68 -10.77 -7.81
C GLN A 68 8.47 -11.66 -8.11
N PRO A 69 8.04 -12.49 -7.16
CA PRO A 69 6.80 -13.23 -7.34
C PRO A 69 5.61 -12.25 -7.39
N PRO A 70 4.56 -12.56 -8.20
CA PRO A 70 3.29 -11.84 -8.13
C PRO A 70 2.72 -11.91 -6.71
N PHE A 71 1.79 -11.01 -6.39
CA PHE A 71 0.97 -11.15 -5.18
C PHE A 71 -0.04 -12.29 -5.34
N ASP A 72 -0.37 -12.96 -4.25
CA ASP A 72 -1.43 -13.96 -4.22
C ASP A 72 -2.80 -13.25 -4.26
N VAL A 73 -3.46 -13.28 -5.43
CA VAL A 73 -4.78 -12.70 -5.63
C VAL A 73 -5.91 -13.70 -5.41
N ASP A 74 -5.58 -14.99 -5.31
CA ASP A 74 -6.54 -16.07 -5.11
C ASP A 74 -6.85 -16.30 -3.62
N ASP A 75 -5.92 -15.91 -2.71
CA ASP A 75 -6.17 -15.91 -1.28
C ASP A 75 -7.19 -14.82 -0.89
N LEU A 76 -8.40 -15.26 -0.57
CA LEU A 76 -9.50 -14.38 -0.15
C LEU A 76 -9.29 -13.78 1.26
N LEU A 77 -8.25 -14.20 1.99
CA LEU A 77 -7.76 -13.53 3.20
C LEU A 77 -6.69 -12.47 2.90
N GLY A 78 -6.21 -12.36 1.66
CA GLY A 78 -5.30 -11.32 1.18
C GLY A 78 -3.81 -11.63 1.36
N ASP A 79 -2.99 -10.99 0.52
CA ASP A 79 -1.52 -11.04 0.60
C ASP A 79 -0.97 -9.82 1.37
N TYR A 80 -0.28 -10.08 2.47
CA TYR A 80 0.32 -9.06 3.36
C TYR A 80 1.82 -8.88 3.15
N THR A 81 2.38 -9.48 2.10
CA THR A 81 3.74 -9.21 1.67
C THR A 81 3.80 -7.86 0.96
N LEU A 82 5.02 -7.33 0.82
CA LEU A 82 5.27 -6.13 0.02
C LEU A 82 6.38 -6.39 -0.99
N ARG A 83 6.52 -5.50 -1.96
CA ARG A 83 7.64 -5.44 -2.88
C ARG A 83 8.34 -4.10 -2.73
N ARG A 84 9.66 -4.14 -2.62
CA ARG A 84 10.51 -2.96 -2.74
C ARG A 84 10.96 -2.87 -4.19
N ILE A 85 10.74 -1.74 -4.83
CA ILE A 85 10.99 -1.59 -6.27
C ILE A 85 11.85 -0.33 -6.47
N PRO A 86 12.91 -0.37 -7.30
CA PRO A 86 13.71 0.82 -7.58
C PRO A 86 12.85 1.98 -8.10
N SER A 87 13.10 3.20 -7.62
CA SER A 87 12.34 4.40 -8.01
C SER A 87 12.65 4.87 -9.44
N ASP A 88 13.69 4.33 -10.07
CA ASP A 88 14.10 4.56 -11.46
C ASP A 88 13.72 3.40 -12.41
N VAL A 89 12.90 2.46 -11.93
CA VAL A 89 12.43 1.31 -12.72
C VAL A 89 11.70 1.76 -13.99
N SER A 90 11.94 1.06 -15.11
CA SER A 90 11.12 1.20 -16.31
C SER A 90 9.74 0.57 -16.09
N PHE A 91 8.67 1.23 -16.54
CA PHE A 91 7.31 0.67 -16.49
C PHE A 91 7.22 -0.68 -17.22
N ASP A 92 8.04 -0.92 -18.25
CA ASP A 92 8.05 -2.20 -18.99
C ASP A 92 8.51 -3.39 -18.13
N ALA A 93 9.27 -3.14 -17.07
CA ALA A 93 9.72 -4.16 -16.12
C ALA A 93 8.67 -4.48 -15.03
N LEU A 94 7.58 -3.69 -14.98
CA LEU A 94 6.51 -3.86 -14.02
C LEU A 94 5.42 -4.78 -14.56
N ALA A 95 4.82 -5.52 -13.65
CA ALA A 95 3.56 -6.21 -13.83
C ALA A 95 2.69 -5.95 -12.60
N TYR A 96 1.40 -6.23 -12.73
CA TYR A 96 0.43 -5.94 -11.69
C TYR A 96 -0.36 -7.20 -11.37
N ALA A 97 -0.35 -7.61 -10.11
CA ALA A 97 -1.15 -8.71 -9.60
C ALA A 97 -2.36 -8.09 -8.88
N HIS A 98 -3.33 -7.65 -9.68
CA HIS A 98 -4.56 -7.06 -9.18
C HIS A 98 -5.71 -7.33 -10.15
N ASP A 99 -6.75 -7.97 -9.65
CA ASP A 99 -7.93 -8.45 -10.38
C ASP A 99 -9.10 -7.43 -10.39
N LYS A 100 -8.94 -6.26 -9.76
CA LYS A 100 -10.07 -5.35 -9.43
C LYS A 100 -10.03 -3.94 -10.03
N TYR A 101 -9.06 -3.61 -10.89
CA TYR A 101 -9.10 -2.38 -11.71
C TYR A 101 -8.92 -2.71 -13.20
N ASP A 102 -9.43 -1.83 -14.06
CA ASP A 102 -9.34 -1.99 -15.52
C ASP A 102 -7.92 -1.71 -16.00
N HIS A 103 -7.23 -2.76 -16.46
CA HIS A 103 -5.84 -2.67 -16.90
C HIS A 103 -5.69 -1.80 -18.16
N GLN A 104 -6.76 -1.53 -18.92
CA GLN A 104 -6.71 -0.71 -20.13
C GLN A 104 -6.14 0.69 -19.89
N TYR A 105 -6.43 1.30 -18.74
CA TYR A 105 -5.93 2.63 -18.40
C TYR A 105 -4.45 2.61 -18.00
N VAL A 106 -4.02 1.56 -17.30
CA VAL A 106 -2.62 1.38 -16.89
C VAL A 106 -1.74 1.00 -18.08
N GLU A 107 -2.27 0.22 -19.02
CA GLU A 107 -1.62 -0.07 -20.29
C GLU A 107 -1.48 1.19 -21.17
N ALA A 108 -2.47 2.08 -21.14
CA ALA A 108 -2.43 3.33 -21.90
C ALA A 108 -1.49 4.38 -21.30
N ASP A 109 -1.50 4.54 -19.97
CA ASP A 109 -0.57 5.40 -19.24
C ASP A 109 -0.31 4.85 -17.82
N PRO A 110 0.82 4.15 -17.60
CA PRO A 110 1.19 3.64 -16.29
C PRO A 110 1.26 4.72 -15.20
N GLN A 111 1.43 6.00 -15.58
CA GLN A 111 1.52 7.11 -14.64
C GLN A 111 0.20 7.45 -13.95
N VAL A 112 -0.93 6.97 -14.47
CA VAL A 112 -2.24 7.09 -13.80
C VAL A 112 -2.24 6.33 -12.48
N LEU A 113 -1.52 5.21 -12.42
CA LEU A 113 -1.41 4.36 -11.23
C LEU A 113 -0.12 4.62 -10.45
N LEU A 114 0.98 4.84 -11.19
CA LEU A 114 2.33 4.98 -10.65
C LEU A 114 2.95 6.29 -11.17
N PRO A 115 2.72 7.44 -10.52
CA PRO A 115 3.05 8.76 -11.06
C PRO A 115 4.56 9.11 -11.04
N PHE A 116 5.46 8.13 -11.22
CA PHE A 116 6.91 8.33 -11.10
C PHE A 116 7.46 9.37 -12.05
N GLY A 117 7.03 9.41 -13.31
CA GLY A 117 7.49 10.43 -14.25
C GLY A 117 7.13 11.85 -13.77
N HIS A 118 5.91 12.04 -13.26
CA HIS A 118 5.49 13.29 -12.63
C HIS A 118 6.30 13.61 -11.37
N LEU A 119 6.56 12.62 -10.50
CA LEU A 119 7.37 12.82 -9.30
C LEU A 119 8.82 13.21 -9.63
N HIS A 120 9.44 12.60 -10.63
CA HIS A 120 10.77 12.96 -11.11
C HIS A 120 10.81 14.38 -11.73
N GLN A 121 9.75 14.78 -12.43
CA GLN A 121 9.60 16.17 -12.90
C GLN A 121 9.50 17.16 -11.73
N MET A 122 8.75 16.82 -10.68
CA MET A 122 8.63 17.66 -9.47
C MET A 122 9.97 17.77 -8.72
N VAL A 123 10.80 16.73 -8.71
CA VAL A 123 12.18 16.79 -8.19
C VAL A 123 13.03 17.72 -9.06
N THR A 124 12.98 17.56 -10.37
CA THR A 124 13.74 18.40 -11.32
C THR A 124 13.35 19.87 -11.21
N ALA A 125 12.07 20.16 -10.95
CA ALA A 125 11.55 21.51 -10.73
C ALA A 125 11.85 22.08 -9.33
N GLY A 126 12.48 21.31 -8.43
CA GLY A 126 12.75 21.71 -7.04
C GLY A 126 11.51 21.81 -6.15
N THR A 127 10.37 21.26 -6.60
CA THR A 127 9.13 21.20 -5.79
C THR A 127 9.24 20.13 -4.70
N ILE A 128 9.92 19.02 -5.01
CA ILE A 128 10.28 17.95 -4.07
C ILE A 128 11.81 17.91 -4.00
N GLY A 129 12.39 17.72 -2.82
CA GLY A 129 13.84 17.64 -2.66
C GLY A 129 14.43 16.40 -3.34
N SER A 130 13.90 15.22 -3.02
CA SER A 130 14.27 13.96 -3.68
C SER A 130 13.23 12.86 -3.43
N LEU A 131 13.34 11.76 -4.18
CA LEU A 131 12.68 10.49 -3.88
C LEU A 131 13.64 9.54 -3.17
N THR A 132 13.11 8.60 -2.40
CA THR A 132 13.87 7.43 -1.93
C THR A 132 14.35 6.58 -3.11
N SER A 133 15.39 5.78 -2.91
CA SER A 133 15.97 4.91 -3.94
C SER A 133 15.01 3.78 -4.35
N GLN A 134 14.09 3.42 -3.44
CA GLN A 134 13.06 2.43 -3.64
C GLN A 134 11.69 2.95 -3.23
N PHE A 135 10.65 2.39 -3.83
CA PHE A 135 9.27 2.54 -3.39
C PHE A 135 8.68 1.22 -2.92
N VAL A 136 7.57 1.30 -2.19
CA VAL A 136 6.83 0.12 -1.72
C VAL A 136 5.59 -0.10 -2.55
N SER A 137 5.38 -1.33 -3.00
CA SER A 137 4.08 -1.79 -3.49
C SER A 137 3.55 -2.93 -2.62
N PHE A 138 2.25 -2.96 -2.41
CA PHE A 138 1.54 -4.06 -1.76
C PHE A 138 0.16 -4.26 -2.42
N MET A 139 -0.51 -5.35 -2.09
CA MET A 139 -1.83 -5.70 -2.61
C MET A 139 -2.94 -5.04 -1.78
N GLY A 140 -3.86 -4.33 -2.42
CA GLY A 140 -4.85 -3.50 -1.74
C GLY A 140 -5.99 -4.23 -1.03
N TYR A 141 -6.24 -5.51 -1.37
CA TYR A 141 -7.29 -6.30 -0.74
C TYR A 141 -6.77 -6.99 0.53
N GLN A 142 -7.03 -6.34 1.67
CA GLN A 142 -6.52 -6.74 2.99
C GLN A 142 -7.68 -6.76 4.01
N PRO A 143 -8.45 -7.85 4.10
CA PRO A 143 -9.61 -7.96 4.99
C PRO A 143 -9.26 -7.87 6.48
N ASP A 144 -8.13 -8.42 6.91
CA ASP A 144 -7.64 -8.32 8.28
C ASP A 144 -6.78 -7.05 8.46
N VAL A 145 -7.36 -6.02 9.06
CA VAL A 145 -6.70 -4.73 9.33
C VAL A 145 -5.62 -4.86 10.39
N THR A 146 -5.72 -5.83 11.31
CA THR A 146 -4.67 -6.01 12.33
C THR A 146 -3.37 -6.48 11.70
N ARG A 147 -3.43 -7.31 10.65
CA ARG A 147 -2.26 -7.69 9.86
C ARG A 147 -1.66 -6.53 9.06
N VAL A 148 -2.45 -5.56 8.62
CA VAL A 148 -1.90 -4.32 8.02
C VAL A 148 -1.04 -3.57 9.06
N ILE A 149 -1.53 -3.48 10.29
CA ILE A 149 -0.85 -2.77 11.38
C ILE A 149 0.38 -3.52 11.89
N ASP A 150 0.28 -4.84 12.02
CA ASP A 150 1.29 -5.66 12.68
C ASP A 150 2.35 -6.19 11.69
N ASP A 151 1.96 -6.47 10.45
CA ASP A 151 2.85 -7.08 9.44
C ASP A 151 3.35 -6.04 8.44
N LEU A 152 2.45 -5.25 7.83
CA LEU A 152 2.77 -4.37 6.70
C LEU A 152 3.42 -3.05 7.14
N ILE A 153 2.76 -2.30 8.03
CA ILE A 153 3.21 -0.97 8.48
C ILE A 153 4.64 -1.00 9.04
N PRO A 154 5.06 -1.97 9.88
CA PRO A 154 6.41 -1.99 10.43
C PRO A 154 7.50 -2.14 9.35
N GLN A 155 7.22 -2.88 8.28
CA GLN A 155 8.15 -3.03 7.16
C GLN A 155 8.28 -1.73 6.36
N ILE A 156 7.17 -1.01 6.14
CA ILE A 156 7.18 0.32 5.50
C ILE A 156 7.96 1.32 6.34
N VAL A 157 7.72 1.35 7.66
CA VAL A 157 8.44 2.23 8.58
C VAL A 157 9.93 1.89 8.63
N ALA A 158 10.30 0.61 8.58
CA ALA A 158 11.69 0.19 8.52
C ALA A 158 12.39 0.72 7.26
N LEU A 159 11.76 0.60 6.09
CA LEU A 159 12.30 1.16 4.84
C LEU A 159 12.37 2.69 4.89
N ALA A 160 11.33 3.36 5.39
CA ALA A 160 11.33 4.82 5.53
C ALA A 160 12.49 5.31 6.39
N ARG A 161 12.86 4.57 7.45
CA ARG A 161 14.03 4.87 8.29
C ARG A 161 15.35 4.57 7.58
N GLU A 162 15.43 3.43 6.90
CA GLU A 162 16.60 3.02 6.10
C GLU A 162 16.93 4.05 5.02
N GLU A 163 15.91 4.59 4.36
CA GLU A 163 16.01 5.58 3.29
C GLU A 163 16.02 7.03 3.79
N GLU A 164 15.97 7.27 5.10
CA GLU A 164 15.89 8.61 5.70
C GLU A 164 14.74 9.47 5.10
N ALA A 165 13.59 8.85 4.85
CA ALA A 165 12.43 9.53 4.31
C ALA A 165 11.83 10.51 5.32
N HIS A 166 11.52 11.73 4.86
CA HIS A 166 10.88 12.77 5.68
C HIS A 166 9.35 12.65 5.67
N ALA A 167 8.77 12.15 4.58
CA ALA A 167 7.34 11.89 4.46
C ALA A 167 7.07 10.79 3.44
N LEU A 168 5.81 10.33 3.41
CA LEU A 168 5.33 9.25 2.56
C LEU A 168 4.17 9.75 1.69
N LEU A 169 4.19 9.41 0.40
CA LEU A 169 3.08 9.62 -0.53
C LEU A 169 2.41 8.27 -0.80
N LEU A 170 1.19 8.09 -0.30
CA LEU A 170 0.38 6.90 -0.56
C LEU A 170 -0.52 7.14 -1.77
N VAL A 171 -0.37 6.32 -2.81
CA VAL A 171 -1.29 6.29 -3.96
C VAL A 171 -2.06 4.96 -3.95
N PRO A 172 -3.37 4.99 -3.64
CA PRO A 172 -4.19 3.78 -3.72
C PRO A 172 -4.34 3.34 -5.18
N GLY A 173 -4.35 2.02 -5.38
CA GLY A 173 -4.66 1.39 -6.66
C GLY A 173 -6.12 1.01 -6.83
#